data_AF-R9LVG1-F1
#
_entry.id   AF-R9LVG1-F1
#
_cell.length_a   1.000
_cell.length_b   1.000
_cell.length_c   1.000
_cell.angle_alpha   90.00
_cell.angle_beta   90.00
_cell.angle_gamma   90.00
#
_symmetry.space_group_name_H-M   'P 1'
#
loop_
_entity.id
_entity.type
_entity.pdbx_description
1 polymer ?
#
loop_
_entity_poly.entity_id
_entity_poly.type
_entity_poly.pdbx_seq_one_letter_code
_entity_poly.pdbx_strand_id
1 'polypeptide(L)'
;MLNDFGEDYIATKYELKASTRTNYKYMYTKYIKENIEMRDIASIRYSDIKKFYGELLKHGFKPNSVEIIQTILHPVFNVAVKDG
;
A
#
# COMPACT_ATOMS: atom_id res chain seq x y z
N MET A 1 13.12 3.95 4.04
CA MET A 1 11.88 4.76 4.18
C MET A 1 10.71 3.96 3.56
N LEU A 2 9.43 4.33 3.77
CA LEU A 2 8.28 3.58 3.22
C LEU A 2 8.40 3.32 1.70
N ASN A 3 8.90 4.35 0.99
CA ASN A 3 9.20 4.34 -0.44
C ASN A 3 10.06 3.16 -0.86
N ASP A 4 11.17 2.96 -0.15
CA ASP A 4 12.14 1.92 -0.49
C ASP A 4 11.52 0.55 -0.30
N PHE A 5 10.79 0.36 0.81
CA PHE A 5 10.16 -0.92 1.11
C PHE A 5 9.00 -1.25 0.15
N GLY A 6 8.23 -0.25 -0.27
CA GLY A 6 7.14 -0.43 -1.22
C GLY A 6 7.66 -0.77 -2.63
N GLU A 7 8.68 -0.06 -3.11
CA GLU A 7 9.34 -0.37 -4.38
C GLU A 7 10.08 -1.72 -4.32
N ASP A 8 10.77 -2.04 -3.22
CA ASP A 8 11.42 -3.33 -3.00
C ASP A 8 10.39 -4.47 -3.00
N TYR A 9 9.26 -4.29 -2.30
CA TYR A 9 8.18 -5.27 -2.29
C TYR A 9 7.61 -5.50 -3.70
N ILE A 10 7.37 -4.44 -4.47
CA ILE A 10 6.92 -4.57 -5.87
C ILE A 10 7.99 -5.28 -6.72
N ALA A 11 9.28 -5.00 -6.48
CA ALA A 11 10.39 -5.66 -7.18
C ALA A 11 10.47 -7.15 -6.86
N THR A 12 10.11 -7.59 -5.64
CA THR A 12 10.02 -9.03 -5.30
C THR A 12 8.90 -9.77 -6.04
N LYS A 13 7.91 -9.07 -6.59
CA LYS A 13 6.78 -9.67 -7.33
C LYS A 13 7.08 -9.92 -8.81
N TYR A 14 8.30 -10.38 -9.12
CA TYR A 14 8.72 -10.69 -10.50
C TYR A 14 7.92 -11.84 -11.13
N GLU A 15 7.31 -12.71 -10.32
CA GLU A 15 6.47 -13.83 -10.76
C GLU A 15 5.09 -13.39 -11.30
N LEU A 16 4.69 -12.14 -11.06
CA LEU A 16 3.42 -11.62 -11.57
C LEU A 16 3.54 -11.28 -13.05
N LYS A 17 2.43 -11.51 -13.78
CA LYS A 17 2.28 -11.01 -15.15
C LYS A 17 2.56 -9.50 -15.21
N ALA A 18 3.19 -9.05 -16.29
CA ALA A 18 3.58 -7.65 -16.46
C ALA A 18 2.40 -6.67 -16.26
N SER A 19 1.21 -7.01 -16.74
CA SER A 19 -0.01 -6.20 -16.53
C SER A 19 -0.39 -6.05 -15.05
N THR A 20 -0.27 -7.14 -14.28
CA THR A 20 -0.52 -7.14 -12.84
C THR A 20 0.55 -6.33 -12.11
N ARG A 21 1.83 -6.47 -12.48
CA ARG A 21 2.93 -5.71 -11.87
C ARG A 21 2.78 -4.20 -12.11
N THR A 22 2.40 -3.80 -13.32
CA THR A 22 2.11 -2.40 -13.65
C THR A 22 0.93 -1.87 -12.83
N ASN A 23 -0.12 -2.67 -12.64
CA ASN A 23 -1.24 -2.28 -11.78
C ASN A 23 -0.80 -2.11 -10.32
N TYR A 24 0.00 -3.01 -9.78
CA TYR A 24 0.54 -2.89 -8.41
C TYR A 24 1.37 -1.62 -8.26
N LYS A 25 2.26 -1.33 -9.21
CA LYS A 25 3.07 -0.11 -9.20
C LYS A 25 2.20 1.15 -9.28
N TYR A 26 1.23 1.20 -10.19
CA TYR A 26 0.29 2.32 -10.29
C TYR A 26 -0.49 2.55 -8.98
N MET A 27 -0.98 1.46 -8.37
CA MET A 27 -1.76 1.54 -7.12
C MET A 27 -0.90 2.03 -5.95
N TYR A 28 0.34 1.58 -5.88
CA TYR A 28 1.31 2.06 -4.90
C TYR A 28 1.64 3.54 -5.12
N THR A 29 2.10 3.92 -6.31
CA THR A 29 2.54 5.29 -6.60
C THR A 29 1.42 6.31 -6.46
N LYS A 30 0.18 5.97 -6.85
CA LYS A 30 -0.91 6.96 -6.85
C LYS A 30 -1.65 7.03 -5.52
N TYR A 31 -1.85 5.91 -4.83
CA TYR A 31 -2.72 5.89 -3.64
C TYR A 31 -1.95 5.73 -2.34
N ILE A 32 -0.85 4.99 -2.34
CA ILE A 32 -0.04 4.79 -1.13
C ILE A 32 0.98 5.93 -1.00
N LYS A 33 1.74 6.20 -2.07
CA LYS A 33 2.74 7.27 -2.09
C LYS A 33 2.12 8.64 -1.75
N GLU A 34 1.07 9.02 -2.46
CA GLU A 34 0.47 10.35 -2.31
C GLU A 34 -0.27 10.55 -0.98
N ASN A 35 -0.84 9.49 -0.39
CA ASN A 35 -1.67 9.62 0.83
C ASN A 35 -0.95 9.22 2.14
N ILE A 36 0.00 8.28 2.07
CA ILE A 36 0.60 7.65 3.26
C ILE A 36 2.03 8.14 3.48
N GLU A 37 2.80 8.48 2.44
CA GLU A 37 4.23 8.81 2.60
C GLU A 37 4.54 10.14 3.30
N MET A 38 3.55 10.98 3.57
CA MET A 38 3.76 12.18 4.39
C MET A 38 3.66 11.92 5.89
N ARG A 39 3.28 10.71 6.32
CA ARG A 39 3.18 10.35 7.74
C ARG A 39 4.28 9.35 8.10
N ASP A 40 4.95 9.60 9.21
CA ASP A 40 5.88 8.65 9.80
C ASP A 40 5.16 7.31 9.98
N ILE A 41 5.76 6.20 9.53
CA ILE A 41 5.15 4.87 9.55
C ILE A 41 4.74 4.51 10.99
N ALA A 42 5.56 4.89 11.97
CA ALA A 42 5.29 4.69 13.40
C ALA A 42 4.05 5.46 13.89
N SER A 43 3.63 6.50 13.17
CA SER A 43 2.47 7.34 13.51
C SER A 43 1.15 6.85 12.90
N ILE A 44 1.19 5.88 11.97
CA ILE A 44 -0.01 5.37 11.30
C ILE A 44 -0.79 4.49 12.26
N ARG A 45 -1.97 4.93 12.69
CA ARG A 45 -2.86 4.12 13.53
C ARG A 45 -3.73 3.21 12.66
N TYR A 46 -4.16 2.10 13.24
CA TYR A 46 -5.12 1.18 12.60
C TYR A 46 -6.41 1.89 12.12
N SER A 47 -6.85 2.93 12.83
CA SER A 47 -7.98 3.76 12.43
C SER A 47 -7.73 4.56 11.14
N ASP A 48 -6.50 5.00 10.89
CA ASP A 48 -6.15 5.72 9.67
C ASP A 48 -6.21 4.80 8.45
N ILE A 49 -5.80 3.54 8.62
CA ILE A 49 -5.89 2.50 7.58
C ILE A 49 -7.36 2.20 7.24
N LYS A 50 -8.21 2.02 8.26
CA LYS A 50 -9.66 1.83 8.05
C LYS A 50 -10.30 3.00 7.31
N LYS A 51 -9.94 4.24 7.69
CA LYS A 51 -10.40 5.45 6.97
C LYS A 51 -9.92 5.44 5.53
N PHE A 52 -8.66 5.11 5.30
CA PHE A 52 -8.09 5.02 3.96
C PHE A 52 -8.83 4.01 3.06
N TYR A 53 -9.12 2.81 3.55
CA TYR A 53 -9.95 1.84 2.80
C TYR A 53 -11.37 2.36 2.54
N GLY A 54 -11.96 3.07 3.50
CA GLY A 54 -13.25 3.73 3.32
C GLY A 54 -13.23 4.78 2.21
N GLU A 55 -12.19 5.62 2.16
CA GLU A 55 -12.04 6.64 1.11
C GLU A 55 -11.81 6.02 -0.27
N LEU A 56 -11.03 4.94 -0.37
CA LEU A 56 -10.87 4.21 -1.63
C LEU A 56 -12.22 3.66 -2.13
N LEU A 57 -13.01 3.03 -1.26
CA LEU A 57 -14.33 2.53 -1.65
C LEU A 57 -15.27 3.68 -2.08
N LYS A 58 -15.25 4.83 -1.39
CA LYS A 58 -16.02 6.02 -1.79
C LYS A 58 -15.59 6.57 -3.14
N HIS A 59 -14.30 6.49 -3.48
CA HIS A 59 -13.77 6.88 -4.78
C HIS A 59 -14.09 5.88 -5.91
N GLY A 60 -14.92 4.86 -5.65
CA GLY A 60 -15.38 3.90 -6.65
C GLY A 60 -14.43 2.74 -6.88
N PHE A 61 -13.50 2.50 -5.96
CA PHE A 61 -12.62 1.34 -6.05
C PHE A 61 -13.41 0.05 -5.86
N LYS A 62 -13.14 -0.93 -6.73
CA LYS A 62 -13.68 -2.27 -6.56
C LYS A 62 -12.98 -2.96 -5.38
N PRO A 63 -13.65 -3.91 -4.70
CA PRO A 63 -13.04 -4.68 -3.61
C PRO A 63 -11.67 -5.27 -3.96
N ASN A 64 -11.53 -5.87 -5.16
CA ASN A 64 -10.26 -6.45 -5.62
C ASN A 64 -9.11 -5.40 -5.68
N SER A 65 -9.43 -4.15 -5.99
CA SER A 65 -8.45 -3.06 -6.00
C SER A 65 -8.00 -2.69 -4.58
N VAL A 66 -8.91 -2.73 -3.62
CA VAL A 66 -8.62 -2.53 -2.19
C VAL A 66 -7.79 -3.69 -1.64
N GLU A 67 -8.08 -4.93 -2.04
CA GLU A 67 -7.29 -6.11 -1.67
C GLU A 67 -5.85 -6.03 -2.17
N ILE A 68 -5.62 -5.49 -3.38
CA ILE A 68 -4.27 -5.26 -3.91
C ILE A 68 -3.53 -4.25 -3.03
N ILE A 69 -4.18 -3.14 -2.64
CA ILE A 69 -3.60 -2.12 -1.77
C ILE A 69 -3.28 -2.71 -0.38
N GLN A 70 -4.20 -3.50 0.19
CA GLN A 70 -3.98 -4.24 1.43
C GLN A 70 -2.79 -5.20 1.32
N THR A 71 -2.63 -5.90 0.19
CA THR A 71 -1.53 -6.83 -0.06
C THR A 71 -0.17 -6.13 -0.14
N ILE A 72 -0.16 -4.88 -0.62
CA ILE A 72 1.06 -4.04 -0.66
C ILE A 72 1.37 -3.45 0.72
N LEU A 73 0.35 -3.07 1.48
CA LEU A 73 0.53 -2.45 2.80
C LEU A 73 0.77 -3.45 3.95
N HIS A 74 0.33 -4.71 3.82
CA HIS A 74 0.49 -5.71 4.88
C HIS A 74 1.96 -5.96 5.29
N PRO A 75 2.92 -6.12 4.35
CA PRO A 75 4.34 -6.25 4.69
C PRO A 75 4.91 -4.99 5.32
N VAL A 76 4.52 -3.81 4.81
CA VAL A 76 4.90 -2.51 5.36
C VAL A 76 4.49 -2.40 6.83
N PHE A 77 3.26 -2.75 7.17
CA PHE A 77 2.77 -2.68 8.54
C PHE A 77 3.46 -3.70 9.46
N ASN A 78 3.80 -4.88 8.95
CA ASN A 78 4.55 -5.85 9.74
C ASN A 78 5.94 -5.37 10.14
N VAL A 79 6.61 -4.58 9.28
CA VAL A 79 7.89 -3.95 9.61
C VAL A 79 7.67 -2.79 10.59
N ALA A 80 6.68 -1.94 10.35
CA ALA A 80 6.30 -0.85 11.25
C ALA A 80 6.09 -1.29 12.70
N VAL A 81 5.39 -2.42 12.90
CA VAL A 81 5.08 -2.98 14.22
C VAL A 81 6.30 -3.63 14.88
N LYS A 82 7.30 -4.06 14.10
CA LYS A 82 8.54 -4.65 14.61
C LYS A 82 9.59 -3.61 15.02
N ASP A 83 9.61 -2.47 14.33
CA ASP A 83 10.55 -1.37 14.58
C ASP A 83 9.98 -0.32 15.56
N GLY A 84 8.79 -0.56 16.12
CA GLY A 84 8.11 0.29 17.11
C GLY A 84 8.23 -0.21 18.55
#